data_AF-A0A6J2PXM6-F1
#
_entry.id   AF-A0A6J2PXM6-F1
#
_cell.length_a   1.000
_cell.length_b   1.000
_cell.length_c   1.000
_cell.angle_alpha   90.00
_cell.angle_beta   90.00
_cell.angle_gamma   90.00
#
_symmetry.space_group_name_H-M   'P 1'
#
loop_
_entity.id
_entity.type
_entity.pdbx_description
1 polymer ?
#
loop_
_entity_poly.entity_id
_entity_poly.type
_entity_poly.pdbx_seq_one_letter_code
_entity_poly.pdbx_strand_id
1 'polypeptide(L)'
;MCRLNCSLRTYPADDGTCRRCSPHCDVCSDDRTCFKCSFLYLMLNGVCKASCPMGYYEDMEEGRCGQCHPTCDSCSGPLADDCETCSTFSPKLYKGACSKDCPTGTYYETEAMECQECHQTCISCSGSDPNQCTQCEKGLVLDPNTLLCGVTGDTDCPPRTYLHDDRFTCMGCHRHCYSCEGPNNDECQTCAVPKYLHNSSCVIECPAGTYDTKQEADGAELGLCLPCDHACSTCTASSPKDCLACSPGHLRLLQLCVTHCPTGYYREGSHCEKCDQSCELCTGAGPESCRACAPPLLELQGTKLCVEHCPHRFYRLNDVCKQCHTSCRTCTDASPQGCVTCDWGSTLKDKVCYPRCEEGRYFSEKETCEPCDGSCRHCTGPRPDQCLTCHRDFALHAVESRCARCCQAGGNDTDCCVCDSRSALCVEAPQPKSGDNQATDLNMTSAALKHTSAGLPIALLLALGLALAVFALVKAHARKRLCWGQSYERLSGSASINMPHGVPEPDSGDEVDVVYTSRGGSVYRRYSFIHEQDTHADQEVDESTCLNQS
;
A
#
# COMPACT_ATOMS: atom_id res chain seq x y z
N MET A 1 -39.11 -27.63 -98.93
CA MET A 1 -39.96 -26.82 -98.03
C MET A 1 -39.06 -25.76 -97.40
N CYS A 2 -38.99 -24.56 -97.97
CA CYS A 2 -38.31 -23.44 -97.32
C CYS A 2 -39.18 -22.98 -96.16
N ARG A 3 -38.73 -23.11 -94.90
CA ARG A 3 -39.37 -22.41 -93.79
C ARG A 3 -39.20 -20.91 -94.07
N LEU A 4 -40.30 -20.17 -94.18
CA LEU A 4 -40.28 -18.70 -94.19
C LEU A 4 -39.61 -18.26 -92.88
N ASN A 5 -38.35 -17.85 -92.99
CA ASN A 5 -37.59 -17.32 -91.87
C ASN A 5 -37.73 -15.80 -91.93
N CYS A 6 -38.87 -15.29 -91.45
CA CYS A 6 -39.08 -13.85 -91.32
C CYS A 6 -37.98 -13.25 -90.41
N SER A 7 -37.54 -12.03 -90.72
CA SER A 7 -36.47 -11.34 -89.99
C SER A 7 -36.91 -10.98 -88.55
N LEU A 8 -35.96 -10.67 -87.66
CA LEU A 8 -36.25 -10.16 -86.31
C LEU A 8 -37.30 -9.02 -86.37
N ARG A 9 -38.22 -8.98 -85.39
CA ARG A 9 -39.39 -8.07 -85.32
C ARG A 9 -40.51 -8.33 -86.33
N THR A 10 -40.51 -9.48 -87.01
CA THR A 10 -41.61 -9.86 -87.93
C THR A 10 -42.03 -11.33 -87.77
N TYR A 11 -43.30 -11.64 -87.99
CA TYR A 11 -43.87 -12.98 -87.96
C TYR A 11 -44.56 -13.34 -89.29
N PRO A 12 -44.60 -14.63 -89.68
CA PRO A 12 -45.28 -15.06 -90.90
C PRO A 12 -46.80 -15.06 -90.70
N ALA A 13 -47.53 -14.30 -91.51
CA ALA A 13 -48.99 -14.35 -91.57
C ALA A 13 -49.47 -15.50 -92.47
N ASP A 14 -50.74 -15.89 -92.32
CA ASP A 14 -51.36 -17.00 -93.06
C ASP A 14 -51.33 -16.82 -94.60
N ASP A 15 -51.19 -15.57 -95.07
CA ASP A 15 -51.06 -15.18 -96.47
C ASP A 15 -49.62 -15.28 -97.01
N GLY A 16 -48.67 -15.75 -96.20
CA GLY A 16 -47.25 -15.88 -96.55
C GLY A 16 -46.45 -14.57 -96.47
N THR A 17 -47.05 -13.47 -96.02
CA THR A 17 -46.36 -12.18 -95.83
C THR A 17 -45.77 -12.08 -94.42
N CYS A 18 -44.63 -11.40 -94.26
CA CYS A 18 -44.07 -11.11 -92.94
C CYS A 18 -44.70 -9.82 -92.39
N ARG A 19 -45.45 -9.90 -91.30
CA ARG A 19 -46.04 -8.74 -90.61
C ARG A 19 -45.19 -8.35 -89.40
N ARG A 20 -45.23 -7.07 -89.01
CA ARG A 20 -44.44 -6.57 -87.87
C ARG A 20 -45.02 -7.07 -86.55
N CYS A 21 -44.15 -7.39 -85.61
CA CYS A 21 -44.54 -7.62 -84.22
C CYS A 21 -45.11 -6.35 -83.59
N SER A 22 -45.84 -6.51 -82.49
CA SER A 22 -46.22 -5.41 -81.59
C SER A 22 -45.01 -4.54 -81.19
N PRO A 23 -45.20 -3.25 -80.87
CA PRO A 23 -44.13 -2.35 -80.46
C PRO A 23 -43.25 -2.95 -79.35
N HIS A 24 -41.93 -2.76 -79.48
CA HIS A 24 -40.93 -3.23 -78.50
C HIS A 24 -40.80 -4.75 -78.35
N CYS A 25 -41.31 -5.52 -79.32
CA CYS A 25 -41.13 -6.97 -79.41
C CYS A 25 -40.13 -7.37 -80.50
N ASP A 26 -39.08 -8.10 -80.14
CA ASP A 26 -38.03 -8.60 -81.04
C ASP A 26 -38.37 -9.96 -81.67
N VAL A 27 -39.12 -10.82 -80.98
CA VAL A 27 -39.57 -12.14 -81.47
C VAL A 27 -41.04 -12.37 -81.09
N CYS A 28 -41.92 -12.64 -82.05
CA CYS A 28 -43.36 -12.88 -81.83
C CYS A 28 -43.90 -14.02 -82.71
N SER A 29 -45.00 -14.66 -82.28
CA SER A 29 -45.76 -15.61 -83.14
C SER A 29 -46.85 -14.91 -83.96
N ASP A 30 -47.48 -13.90 -83.39
CA ASP A 30 -48.51 -13.09 -84.02
C ASP A 30 -48.43 -11.64 -83.54
N ASP A 31 -49.40 -10.80 -83.92
CA ASP A 31 -49.45 -9.38 -83.53
C ASP A 31 -49.59 -9.14 -82.02
N ARG A 32 -50.05 -10.13 -81.24
CA ARG A 32 -50.37 -10.01 -79.81
C ARG A 32 -49.42 -10.80 -78.91
N THR A 33 -48.79 -11.86 -79.40
CA THR A 33 -47.97 -12.77 -78.61
C THR A 33 -46.48 -12.58 -78.86
N CYS A 34 -45.83 -11.87 -77.94
CA CYS A 34 -44.39 -11.69 -77.92
C CYS A 34 -43.68 -12.78 -77.10
N PHE A 35 -42.53 -13.24 -77.58
CA PHE A 35 -41.64 -14.17 -76.89
C PHE A 35 -40.34 -13.54 -76.41
N LYS A 36 -39.91 -12.42 -77.02
CA LYS A 36 -38.71 -11.68 -76.59
C LYS A 36 -38.89 -10.18 -76.80
N CYS A 37 -38.78 -9.41 -75.72
CA CYS A 37 -38.85 -7.95 -75.77
C CYS A 37 -37.52 -7.32 -76.19
N SER A 38 -37.59 -6.10 -76.71
CA SER A 38 -36.43 -5.25 -76.96
C SER A 38 -35.74 -4.89 -75.63
N PHE A 39 -34.43 -4.58 -75.70
CA PHE A 39 -33.64 -4.10 -74.56
C PHE A 39 -34.36 -2.95 -73.83
N LEU A 40 -34.45 -3.02 -72.49
CA LEU A 40 -35.20 -2.13 -71.57
C LEU A 40 -36.74 -2.31 -71.51
N TYR A 41 -37.30 -3.32 -72.18
CA TYR A 41 -38.72 -3.66 -72.05
C TYR A 41 -38.89 -5.06 -71.43
N LEU A 42 -39.88 -5.19 -70.55
CA LEU A 42 -40.12 -6.37 -69.74
C LEU A 42 -41.39 -7.10 -70.21
N MET A 43 -41.30 -8.42 -70.31
CA MET A 43 -42.43 -9.26 -70.73
C MET A 43 -43.45 -9.45 -69.59
N LEU A 44 -44.73 -9.21 -69.87
CA LEU A 44 -45.85 -9.58 -69.00
C LEU A 44 -47.01 -10.14 -69.84
N ASN A 45 -47.37 -11.40 -69.62
CA ASN A 45 -48.46 -12.10 -70.33
C ASN A 45 -48.40 -11.96 -71.87
N GLY A 46 -47.20 -12.06 -72.46
CA GLY A 46 -46.97 -11.98 -73.90
C GLY A 46 -46.90 -10.57 -74.48
N VAL A 47 -46.94 -9.52 -73.64
CA VAL A 47 -46.83 -8.11 -74.04
C VAL A 47 -45.61 -7.46 -73.39
N CYS A 48 -44.89 -6.63 -74.14
CA CYS A 48 -43.73 -5.89 -73.66
C CYS A 48 -44.16 -4.57 -73.01
N LYS A 49 -43.72 -4.31 -71.77
CA LYS A 49 -44.00 -3.09 -71.01
C LYS A 49 -42.71 -2.37 -70.61
N ALA A 50 -42.78 -1.06 -70.49
CA ALA A 50 -41.64 -0.24 -70.05
C ALA A 50 -41.40 -0.29 -68.53
N SER A 51 -42.45 -0.57 -67.75
CA SER A 51 -42.38 -0.77 -66.29
C SER A 51 -43.43 -1.81 -65.89
N CYS A 52 -43.14 -2.56 -64.83
CA CYS A 52 -44.05 -3.56 -64.32
C CYS A 52 -45.19 -2.93 -63.49
N PRO A 53 -46.44 -3.44 -63.59
CA PRO A 53 -47.54 -2.97 -62.75
C PRO A 53 -47.39 -3.44 -61.30
N MET A 54 -48.15 -2.84 -60.37
CA MET A 54 -48.23 -3.27 -58.97
C MET A 54 -48.46 -4.78 -58.86
N GLY A 55 -47.83 -5.41 -57.86
CA GLY A 55 -47.77 -6.86 -57.69
C GLY A 55 -46.71 -7.58 -58.53
N TYR A 56 -45.89 -6.85 -59.30
CA TYR A 56 -44.78 -7.42 -60.08
C TYR A 56 -43.49 -6.61 -59.93
N TYR A 57 -42.34 -7.30 -59.84
CA TYR A 57 -41.00 -6.70 -59.87
C TYR A 57 -40.35 -6.81 -61.25
N GLU A 58 -39.31 -5.99 -61.47
CA GLU A 58 -38.56 -5.94 -62.72
C GLU A 58 -37.42 -6.97 -62.71
N ASP A 59 -37.63 -8.12 -63.35
CA ASP A 59 -36.59 -9.13 -63.52
C ASP A 59 -35.76 -8.82 -64.77
N MET A 60 -34.66 -8.08 -64.58
CA MET A 60 -33.77 -7.66 -65.66
C MET A 60 -32.91 -8.81 -66.21
N GLU A 61 -32.70 -9.87 -65.43
CA GLU A 61 -31.93 -11.04 -65.85
C GLU A 61 -32.73 -11.88 -66.86
N GLU A 62 -34.02 -12.11 -66.57
CA GLU A 62 -34.92 -12.86 -67.44
C GLU A 62 -35.73 -11.96 -68.41
N GLY A 63 -35.64 -10.63 -68.26
CA GLY A 63 -36.32 -9.66 -69.11
C GLY A 63 -37.84 -9.69 -68.99
N ARG A 64 -38.37 -9.98 -67.79
CA ARG A 64 -39.81 -10.15 -67.55
C ARG A 64 -40.28 -9.47 -66.26
N CYS A 65 -41.59 -9.27 -66.15
CA CYS A 65 -42.22 -8.89 -64.90
C CYS A 65 -42.45 -10.15 -64.06
N GLY A 66 -41.68 -10.32 -62.98
CA GLY A 66 -41.85 -11.40 -62.01
C GLY A 66 -42.94 -11.06 -60.99
N GLN A 67 -43.67 -12.05 -60.47
CA GLN A 67 -44.70 -11.81 -59.45
C GLN A 67 -44.06 -11.57 -58.08
N CYS A 68 -44.57 -10.58 -57.34
CA CYS A 68 -44.22 -10.38 -55.94
C CYS A 68 -44.73 -11.52 -55.05
N HIS A 69 -44.13 -11.66 -53.86
CA HIS A 69 -44.72 -12.51 -52.82
C HIS A 69 -46.13 -12.02 -52.45
N PRO A 70 -47.12 -12.90 -52.17
CA PRO A 70 -48.52 -12.52 -51.96
C PRO A 70 -48.81 -11.53 -50.81
N THR A 71 -47.84 -11.35 -49.90
CA THR A 71 -47.95 -10.39 -48.80
C THR A 71 -47.54 -8.96 -49.19
N CYS A 72 -46.81 -8.80 -50.29
CA CYS A 72 -46.38 -7.49 -50.80
C CYS A 72 -47.44 -6.89 -51.74
N ASP A 73 -47.53 -5.56 -51.79
CA ASP A 73 -48.25 -4.81 -52.83
C ASP A 73 -47.29 -4.34 -53.94
N SER A 74 -46.07 -3.91 -53.56
CA SER A 74 -44.91 -3.73 -54.44
C SER A 74 -43.66 -4.40 -53.86
N CYS A 75 -42.72 -4.81 -54.71
CA CYS A 75 -41.53 -5.54 -54.31
C CYS A 75 -40.35 -5.31 -55.27
N SER A 76 -39.13 -5.51 -54.78
CA SER A 76 -37.90 -5.50 -55.58
C SER A 76 -37.51 -6.89 -56.10
N GLY A 77 -38.16 -7.94 -55.62
CA GLY A 77 -37.84 -9.33 -55.91
C GLY A 77 -38.95 -10.31 -55.50
N PRO A 78 -38.75 -11.62 -55.72
CA PRO A 78 -39.79 -12.63 -55.52
C PRO A 78 -39.93 -13.11 -54.07
N LEU A 79 -38.99 -12.80 -53.17
CA LEU A 79 -38.96 -13.33 -51.81
C LEU A 79 -39.92 -12.58 -50.88
N ALA A 80 -40.23 -13.20 -49.74
CA ALA A 80 -41.18 -12.65 -48.77
C ALA A 80 -40.65 -11.40 -48.02
N ASP A 81 -39.35 -11.18 -48.07
CA ASP A 81 -38.59 -10.06 -47.51
C ASP A 81 -38.11 -9.05 -48.57
N ASP A 82 -38.54 -9.20 -49.83
CA ASP A 82 -38.28 -8.25 -50.92
C ASP A 82 -39.42 -7.20 -51.07
N CYS A 83 -40.34 -7.10 -50.10
CA CYS A 83 -41.46 -6.17 -50.18
C CYS A 83 -41.00 -4.72 -49.96
N GLU A 84 -41.49 -3.81 -50.79
CA GLU A 84 -41.35 -2.36 -50.58
C GLU A 84 -42.60 -1.77 -49.94
N THR A 85 -43.77 -2.31 -50.28
CA THR A 85 -45.06 -1.95 -49.68
C THR A 85 -45.89 -3.19 -49.43
N CYS A 86 -46.81 -3.11 -48.48
CA CYS A 86 -47.55 -4.26 -48.00
C CYS A 86 -49.00 -4.32 -48.47
N SER A 87 -49.49 -5.54 -48.70
CA SER A 87 -50.89 -5.77 -49.02
C SER A 87 -51.80 -5.41 -47.83
N THR A 88 -53.08 -5.15 -48.12
CA THR A 88 -54.09 -4.84 -47.09
C THR A 88 -54.29 -5.95 -46.05
N PHE A 89 -53.90 -7.20 -46.36
CA PHE A 89 -54.04 -8.34 -45.45
C PHE A 89 -52.86 -8.52 -44.49
N SER A 90 -51.73 -7.86 -44.77
CA SER A 90 -50.49 -7.93 -43.99
C SER A 90 -49.79 -6.56 -43.98
N PRO A 91 -50.44 -5.51 -43.44
CA PRO A 91 -50.10 -4.11 -43.73
C PRO A 91 -48.82 -3.60 -43.07
N LYS A 92 -48.18 -4.36 -42.19
CA LYS A 92 -47.05 -3.89 -41.38
C LYS A 92 -45.73 -4.37 -41.98
N LEU A 93 -44.95 -3.43 -42.51
CA LEU A 93 -43.63 -3.66 -43.12
C LEU A 93 -42.53 -3.63 -42.06
N TYR A 94 -41.62 -4.61 -42.08
CA TYR A 94 -40.39 -4.59 -41.28
C TYR A 94 -39.25 -5.28 -42.04
N LYS A 95 -38.14 -4.57 -42.28
CA LYS A 95 -36.95 -5.09 -42.98
C LYS A 95 -37.32 -5.86 -44.27
N GLY A 96 -38.22 -5.29 -45.06
CA GLY A 96 -38.68 -5.85 -46.35
C GLY A 96 -39.75 -6.95 -46.25
N ALA A 97 -40.11 -7.41 -45.04
CA ALA A 97 -41.15 -8.42 -44.85
C ALA A 97 -42.48 -7.82 -44.39
N CYS A 98 -43.59 -8.32 -44.95
CA CYS A 98 -44.94 -7.87 -44.60
C CYS A 98 -45.66 -8.84 -43.66
N SER A 99 -46.25 -8.30 -42.60
CA SER A 99 -46.89 -9.09 -41.53
C SER A 99 -48.20 -8.46 -41.04
N LYS A 100 -49.03 -9.25 -40.35
CA LYS A 100 -50.26 -8.74 -39.70
C LYS A 100 -49.94 -7.91 -38.46
N ASP A 101 -48.94 -8.34 -37.70
CA ASP A 101 -48.48 -7.74 -36.45
C ASP A 101 -46.99 -7.54 -36.49
N CYS A 102 -46.52 -6.43 -35.91
CA CYS A 102 -45.10 -6.14 -35.82
C CYS A 102 -44.41 -7.23 -34.99
N PRO A 103 -43.21 -7.68 -35.39
CA PRO A 103 -42.47 -8.70 -34.67
C PRO A 103 -42.09 -8.23 -33.26
N THR A 104 -41.75 -9.17 -32.38
CA THR A 104 -41.27 -8.86 -31.02
C THR A 104 -40.05 -7.93 -31.06
N GLY A 105 -39.95 -6.98 -30.13
CA GLY A 105 -38.90 -5.96 -30.14
C GLY A 105 -39.17 -4.79 -31.09
N THR A 106 -40.36 -4.69 -31.69
CA THR A 106 -40.75 -3.58 -32.56
C THR A 106 -42.14 -3.03 -32.23
N TYR A 107 -42.43 -1.81 -32.66
CA TYR A 107 -43.75 -1.16 -32.55
C TYR A 107 -44.18 -0.58 -33.90
N TYR A 108 -45.49 -0.41 -34.11
CA TYR A 108 -45.99 0.16 -35.37
C TYR A 108 -45.98 1.68 -35.31
N GLU A 109 -45.17 2.31 -36.17
CA GLU A 109 -45.10 3.76 -36.29
C GLU A 109 -46.10 4.24 -37.36
N THR A 110 -47.13 4.96 -36.93
CA THR A 110 -48.24 5.32 -37.81
C THR A 110 -47.87 6.36 -38.87
N GLU A 111 -46.89 7.22 -38.59
CA GLU A 111 -46.44 8.25 -39.54
C GLU A 111 -45.58 7.64 -40.67
N ALA A 112 -44.73 6.67 -40.32
CA ALA A 112 -43.86 5.98 -41.27
C ALA A 112 -44.57 4.78 -41.96
N MET A 113 -45.71 4.34 -41.42
CA MET A 113 -46.45 3.14 -41.87
C MET A 113 -45.60 1.86 -41.89
N GLU A 114 -44.66 1.74 -40.96
CA GLU A 114 -43.76 0.60 -40.83
C GLU A 114 -43.50 0.26 -39.36
N CYS A 115 -42.96 -0.93 -39.09
CA CYS A 115 -42.53 -1.30 -37.75
C CYS A 115 -41.15 -0.72 -37.46
N GLN A 116 -41.02 -0.05 -36.32
CA GLN A 116 -39.78 0.52 -35.83
C GLN A 116 -39.28 -0.26 -34.61
N GLU A 117 -37.96 -0.30 -34.42
CA GLU A 117 -37.36 -1.03 -33.30
C GLU A 117 -37.65 -0.32 -31.98
N CYS A 118 -37.93 -1.12 -30.95
CA CYS A 118 -37.99 -0.63 -29.59
C CYS A 118 -36.59 -0.18 -29.11
N HIS A 119 -36.54 0.59 -28.03
CA HIS A 119 -35.28 0.78 -27.31
C HIS A 119 -34.68 -0.59 -26.93
N GLN A 120 -33.36 -0.73 -27.01
CA GLN A 120 -32.63 -2.00 -26.82
C GLN A 120 -32.90 -2.71 -25.47
N THR A 121 -33.45 -2.01 -24.48
CA THR A 121 -33.80 -2.60 -23.16
C THR A 121 -35.19 -3.25 -23.13
N CYS A 122 -35.94 -3.19 -24.23
CA CYS A 122 -37.36 -3.55 -24.32
C CYS A 122 -37.58 -4.77 -25.21
N ILE A 123 -38.36 -5.73 -24.71
CA ILE A 123 -38.92 -6.81 -25.55
C ILE A 123 -40.25 -6.41 -26.20
N SER A 124 -40.99 -5.49 -25.57
CA SER A 124 -42.15 -4.83 -26.18
C SER A 124 -42.25 -3.38 -25.72
N CYS A 125 -42.71 -2.50 -26.63
CA CYS A 125 -42.78 -1.06 -26.40
C CYS A 125 -44.00 -0.45 -27.12
N SER A 126 -44.37 0.77 -26.72
CA SER A 126 -45.34 1.61 -27.43
C SER A 126 -44.68 2.69 -28.30
N GLY A 127 -43.35 2.77 -28.29
CA GLY A 127 -42.56 3.71 -29.09
C GLY A 127 -41.06 3.49 -28.90
N SER A 128 -40.25 4.32 -29.55
CA SER A 128 -38.79 4.16 -29.59
C SER A 128 -38.06 4.65 -28.34
N ASP A 129 -38.70 5.47 -27.51
CA ASP A 129 -38.08 6.03 -26.31
C ASP A 129 -37.93 4.97 -25.19
N PRO A 130 -36.87 5.05 -24.36
CA PRO A 130 -36.63 4.09 -23.27
C PRO A 130 -37.76 3.99 -22.24
N ASN A 131 -38.55 5.06 -22.07
CA ASN A 131 -39.67 5.16 -21.12
C ASN A 131 -41.02 4.75 -21.74
N GLN A 132 -41.04 4.30 -22.98
CA GLN A 132 -42.22 3.79 -23.67
C GLN A 132 -42.23 2.25 -23.66
N CYS A 133 -41.55 1.65 -22.69
CA CYS A 133 -41.44 0.21 -22.57
C CYS A 133 -42.69 -0.40 -21.91
N THR A 134 -43.18 -1.49 -22.48
CA THR A 134 -44.30 -2.25 -21.91
C THR A 134 -43.86 -3.58 -21.32
N GLN A 135 -42.74 -4.13 -21.80
CA GLN A 135 -42.09 -5.31 -21.23
C GLN A 135 -40.59 -5.22 -21.47
N CYS A 136 -39.80 -5.50 -20.44
CA CYS A 136 -38.35 -5.46 -20.52
C CYS A 136 -37.75 -6.74 -21.08
N GLU A 137 -36.54 -6.63 -21.63
CA GLU A 137 -35.74 -7.79 -22.04
C GLU A 137 -35.42 -8.70 -20.84
N LYS A 138 -35.13 -9.98 -21.13
CA LYS A 138 -34.90 -11.00 -20.10
C LYS A 138 -33.75 -10.60 -19.17
N GLY A 139 -34.03 -10.45 -17.89
CA GLY A 139 -33.05 -10.02 -16.88
C GLY A 139 -33.16 -8.56 -16.46
N LEU A 140 -34.08 -7.80 -17.08
CA LEU A 140 -34.41 -6.42 -16.74
C LEU A 140 -35.80 -6.34 -16.09
N VAL A 141 -36.04 -5.33 -15.26
CA VAL A 141 -37.34 -5.07 -14.59
C VAL A 141 -37.84 -3.68 -14.96
N LEU A 142 -39.16 -3.57 -15.16
CA LEU A 142 -39.84 -2.33 -15.50
C LEU A 142 -40.12 -1.51 -14.24
N ASP A 143 -39.59 -0.29 -14.15
CA ASP A 143 -39.95 0.66 -13.10
C ASP A 143 -41.37 1.23 -13.35
N PRO A 144 -42.34 1.02 -12.45
CA PRO A 144 -43.72 1.46 -12.66
C PRO A 144 -43.92 2.98 -12.62
N ASN A 145 -42.95 3.75 -12.12
CA ASN A 145 -43.04 5.22 -12.05
C ASN A 145 -42.39 5.89 -13.25
N THR A 146 -41.26 5.37 -13.71
CA THR A 146 -40.47 5.96 -14.80
C THR A 146 -40.69 5.27 -16.14
N LEU A 147 -41.30 4.08 -16.15
CA LEU A 147 -41.51 3.21 -17.31
C LEU A 147 -40.21 2.83 -18.04
N LEU A 148 -39.07 2.92 -17.35
CA LEU A 148 -37.75 2.54 -17.84
C LEU A 148 -37.46 1.08 -17.49
N CYS A 149 -36.78 0.39 -18.40
CA CYS A 149 -36.25 -0.96 -18.17
C CYS A 149 -34.78 -0.90 -17.78
N GLY A 150 -34.45 -1.49 -16.64
CA GLY A 150 -33.09 -1.56 -16.13
C GLY A 150 -32.78 -2.92 -15.52
N VAL A 151 -31.49 -3.22 -15.38
CA VAL A 151 -31.06 -4.38 -14.59
C VAL A 151 -31.44 -4.06 -13.15
N THR A 152 -32.11 -5.00 -12.49
CA THR A 152 -32.19 -4.97 -11.04
C THR A 152 -30.78 -5.07 -10.47
N GLY A 153 -30.23 -3.93 -10.05
CA GLY A 153 -28.85 -3.80 -9.59
C GLY A 153 -27.87 -3.50 -10.74
N ASP A 154 -27.59 -2.22 -10.94
CA ASP A 154 -26.16 -1.89 -11.01
C ASP A 154 -25.62 -2.24 -9.61
N THR A 155 -24.48 -2.89 -9.52
CA THR A 155 -23.88 -3.30 -8.24
C THR A 155 -23.63 -2.14 -7.28
N ASP A 156 -23.75 -0.91 -7.77
CA ASP A 156 -23.60 0.33 -7.02
C ASP A 156 -24.93 1.09 -6.93
N CYS A 157 -25.61 0.95 -5.80
CA CYS A 157 -26.57 1.93 -5.34
C CYS A 157 -25.90 3.34 -5.35
N PRO A 158 -26.62 4.43 -5.67
CA PRO A 158 -26.04 5.78 -5.70
C PRO A 158 -25.27 6.12 -4.40
N PRO A 159 -24.25 7.00 -4.45
CA PRO A 159 -23.49 7.39 -3.26
C PRO A 159 -24.42 7.79 -2.09
N ARG A 160 -24.07 7.36 -0.87
CA ARG A 160 -24.89 7.44 0.36
C ARG A 160 -26.10 6.52 0.44
N THR A 161 -26.17 5.47 -0.37
CA THR A 161 -27.20 4.43 -0.25
C THR A 161 -26.58 3.03 -0.27
N TYR A 162 -27.28 2.04 0.29
CA TYR A 162 -26.88 0.63 0.31
C TYR A 162 -28.05 -0.27 -0.10
N LEU A 163 -27.74 -1.46 -0.60
CA LEU A 163 -28.74 -2.45 -1.02
C LEU A 163 -29.32 -3.19 0.19
N HIS A 164 -30.63 -3.12 0.38
CA HIS A 164 -31.32 -3.83 1.46
C HIS A 164 -32.10 -5.05 0.92
N ASP A 165 -31.95 -6.20 1.59
CA ASP A 165 -32.81 -7.40 1.48
C ASP A 165 -32.91 -8.10 0.10
N ASP A 166 -31.89 -8.00 -0.77
CA ASP A 166 -31.87 -8.62 -2.12
C ASP A 166 -33.11 -8.27 -2.99
N ARG A 167 -33.88 -7.25 -2.59
CA ARG A 167 -35.15 -6.81 -3.20
C ARG A 167 -35.00 -5.53 -4.01
N PHE A 168 -33.77 -5.17 -4.37
CA PHE A 168 -33.46 -4.04 -5.25
C PHE A 168 -33.98 -2.68 -4.75
N THR A 169 -34.11 -2.53 -3.43
CA THR A 169 -34.41 -1.24 -2.78
C THR A 169 -33.14 -0.66 -2.16
N CYS A 170 -32.65 0.46 -2.70
CA CYS A 170 -31.56 1.22 -2.10
C CYS A 170 -32.08 2.02 -0.89
N MET A 171 -31.54 1.76 0.30
CA MET A 171 -31.84 2.51 1.51
C MET A 171 -30.73 3.52 1.81
N GLY A 172 -31.09 4.65 2.43
CA GLY A 172 -30.13 5.67 2.80
C GLY A 172 -29.15 5.16 3.87
N CYS A 173 -27.87 5.46 3.68
CA CYS A 173 -26.86 5.31 4.72
C CYS A 173 -27.15 6.21 5.92
N HIS A 174 -26.54 5.89 7.06
CA HIS A 174 -26.46 6.84 8.16
C HIS A 174 -25.84 8.16 7.68
N ARG A 175 -26.34 9.31 8.16
CA ARG A 175 -25.93 10.68 7.74
C ARG A 175 -24.43 10.99 7.86
N HIS A 176 -23.66 10.11 8.48
CA HIS A 176 -22.22 10.27 8.69
C HIS A 176 -21.36 9.46 7.73
N CYS A 177 -21.94 8.48 7.02
CA CYS A 177 -21.23 7.67 6.02
C CYS A 177 -21.35 8.31 4.63
N TYR A 178 -20.30 8.15 3.81
CA TYR A 178 -20.36 8.45 2.38
C TYR A 178 -20.80 7.21 1.58
N SER A 179 -20.27 6.03 1.91
CA SER A 179 -20.82 4.72 1.53
C SER A 179 -20.95 3.82 2.77
N CYS A 180 -21.88 2.87 2.74
CA CYS A 180 -22.19 2.00 3.87
C CYS A 180 -22.64 0.62 3.39
N GLU A 181 -22.57 -0.37 4.26
CA GLU A 181 -23.18 -1.70 4.05
C GLU A 181 -24.54 -1.85 4.75
N GLY A 182 -24.90 -0.89 5.60
CA GLY A 182 -26.14 -0.88 6.36
C GLY A 182 -26.53 0.49 6.90
N PRO A 183 -27.68 0.58 7.60
CA PRO A 183 -28.25 1.86 8.03
C PRO A 183 -27.59 2.44 9.29
N ASN A 184 -26.77 1.68 10.01
CA ASN A 184 -26.21 2.08 11.29
C ASN A 184 -24.96 2.97 11.11
N ASN A 185 -24.54 3.62 12.20
CA ASN A 185 -23.41 4.55 12.18
C ASN A 185 -22.03 3.88 12.21
N ASP A 186 -22.02 2.56 12.45
CA ASP A 186 -20.89 1.64 12.55
C ASP A 186 -20.79 0.67 11.35
N GLU A 187 -21.60 0.89 10.31
CA GLU A 187 -21.63 0.13 9.06
C GLU A 187 -21.16 1.00 7.88
N CYS A 188 -20.32 2.01 8.15
CA CYS A 188 -19.74 2.86 7.11
C CYS A 188 -18.57 2.15 6.40
N GLN A 189 -18.55 2.22 5.08
CA GLN A 189 -17.46 1.74 4.23
C GLN A 189 -16.50 2.88 3.84
N THR A 190 -17.02 4.10 3.68
CA THR A 190 -16.20 5.31 3.45
C THR A 190 -16.80 6.54 4.12
N CYS A 191 -15.98 7.54 4.40
CA CYS A 191 -16.38 8.81 5.02
C CYS A 191 -15.95 9.98 4.14
N ALA A 192 -16.83 10.98 3.99
CA ALA A 192 -16.47 12.23 3.34
C ALA A 192 -15.84 13.20 4.34
N VAL A 193 -14.84 13.95 3.91
CA VAL A 193 -14.21 15.03 4.69
C VAL A 193 -15.30 16.05 5.11
N PRO A 194 -15.33 16.50 6.38
CA PRO A 194 -14.26 16.47 7.39
C PRO A 194 -14.31 15.29 8.38
N LYS A 195 -14.92 14.15 8.01
CA LYS A 195 -14.90 12.94 8.84
C LYS A 195 -13.98 11.88 8.27
N TYR A 196 -13.47 11.03 9.15
CA TYR A 196 -12.48 10.00 8.85
C TYR A 196 -12.98 8.63 9.27
N LEU A 197 -12.78 7.63 8.41
CA LEU A 197 -13.18 6.25 8.66
C LEU A 197 -12.26 5.60 9.69
N HIS A 198 -12.84 5.11 10.78
CA HIS A 198 -12.17 4.31 11.80
C HIS A 198 -13.08 3.17 12.24
N ASN A 199 -12.64 1.91 12.03
CA ASN A 199 -13.36 0.70 12.42
C ASN A 199 -14.86 0.72 12.04
N SER A 200 -15.13 0.98 10.75
CA SER A 200 -16.47 1.12 10.15
C SER A 200 -17.34 2.28 10.66
N SER A 201 -16.77 3.21 11.43
CA SER A 201 -17.46 4.43 11.90
C SER A 201 -16.77 5.70 11.41
N CYS A 202 -17.55 6.74 11.11
CA CYS A 202 -16.99 8.04 10.71
C CYS A 202 -16.81 9.00 11.91
N VAL A 203 -15.56 9.22 12.31
CA VAL A 203 -15.15 10.09 13.43
C VAL A 203 -14.63 11.44 12.94
N ILE A 204 -14.62 12.46 13.80
CA ILE A 204 -14.10 13.80 13.46
C ILE A 204 -12.59 13.87 13.74
N GLU A 205 -12.13 13.22 14.80
CA GLU A 205 -10.71 13.12 15.17
C GLU A 205 -10.32 11.65 15.19
N CYS A 206 -9.22 11.32 14.52
CA CYS A 206 -8.68 9.97 14.53
C CYS A 206 -8.15 9.62 15.94
N PRO A 207 -8.46 8.43 16.46
CA PRO A 207 -8.01 8.03 17.80
C PRO A 207 -6.49 7.85 17.87
N ALA A 208 -5.96 7.85 19.09
CA ALA A 208 -4.53 7.61 19.34
C ALA A 208 -4.06 6.30 18.66
N GLY A 209 -2.84 6.32 18.12
CA GLY A 209 -2.29 5.25 17.30
C GLY A 209 -2.69 5.31 15.82
N THR A 210 -3.49 6.30 15.41
CA THR A 210 -3.83 6.54 14.01
C THR A 210 -3.61 8.01 13.61
N TYR A 211 -3.51 8.28 12.31
CA TYR A 211 -3.42 9.63 11.74
C TYR A 211 -4.44 9.80 10.61
N ASP A 212 -4.83 11.05 10.37
CA ASP A 212 -5.85 11.38 9.37
C ASP A 212 -5.23 11.51 7.96
N THR A 213 -5.88 10.92 6.98
CA THR A 213 -5.48 11.01 5.58
C THR A 213 -6.68 11.29 4.68
N LYS A 214 -6.41 11.91 3.53
CA LYS A 214 -7.41 12.27 2.52
C LYS A 214 -7.05 11.61 1.20
N GLN A 215 -8.03 11.00 0.55
CA GLN A 215 -7.89 10.41 -0.79
C GLN A 215 -9.00 10.93 -1.69
N GLU A 216 -8.65 11.27 -2.93
CA GLU A 216 -9.61 11.74 -3.93
C GLU A 216 -10.05 10.55 -4.80
N ALA A 217 -11.36 10.29 -4.84
CA ALA A 217 -11.97 9.26 -5.66
C ALA A 217 -13.29 9.80 -6.22
N ASP A 218 -13.49 9.65 -7.53
CA ASP A 218 -14.71 10.03 -8.24
C ASP A 218 -15.20 11.47 -7.95
N GLY A 219 -14.26 12.41 -7.79
CA GLY A 219 -14.53 13.82 -7.51
C GLY A 219 -14.96 14.13 -6.06
N ALA A 220 -14.80 13.18 -5.13
CA ALA A 220 -15.04 13.37 -3.70
C ALA A 220 -13.76 13.16 -2.87
N GLU A 221 -13.56 14.01 -1.86
CA GLU A 221 -12.50 13.80 -0.86
C GLU A 221 -12.98 12.86 0.25
N LEU A 222 -12.34 11.68 0.33
CA LEU A 222 -12.58 10.66 1.34
C LEU A 222 -11.57 10.77 2.49
N GLY A 223 -12.05 10.68 3.73
CA GLY A 223 -11.22 10.70 4.93
C GLY A 223 -11.04 9.29 5.53
N LEU A 224 -9.80 8.90 5.82
CA LEU A 224 -9.47 7.64 6.49
C LEU A 224 -8.54 7.87 7.70
N CYS A 225 -8.69 7.06 8.74
CA CYS A 225 -7.72 6.96 9.84
C CYS A 225 -6.80 5.76 9.59
N LEU A 226 -5.53 6.03 9.29
CA LEU A 226 -4.52 4.98 9.07
C LEU A 226 -3.65 4.77 10.31
N PRO A 227 -3.17 3.54 10.57
CA PRO A 227 -2.33 3.26 11.73
C PRO A 227 -0.97 3.95 11.62
N CYS A 228 -0.48 4.41 12.78
CA CYS A 228 0.90 4.83 12.97
C CYS A 228 1.85 3.62 12.93
N ASP A 229 3.15 3.89 12.82
CA ASP A 229 4.18 2.89 13.14
C ASP A 229 4.00 2.37 14.58
N HIS A 230 4.28 1.08 14.82
CA HIS A 230 4.07 0.45 16.13
C HIS A 230 4.91 1.10 17.26
N ALA A 231 6.02 1.76 16.93
CA ALA A 231 6.82 2.50 17.92
C ALA A 231 6.18 3.84 18.36
N CYS A 232 5.05 4.24 17.76
CA CYS A 232 4.39 5.53 17.96
C CYS A 232 3.03 5.40 18.65
N SER A 233 2.76 6.31 19.59
CA SER A 233 1.42 6.51 20.16
C SER A 233 0.62 7.58 19.41
N THR A 234 1.29 8.57 18.82
CA THR A 234 0.70 9.59 17.94
C THR A 234 1.65 9.92 16.81
N CYS A 235 1.16 10.10 15.59
CA CYS A 235 1.97 10.38 14.41
C CYS A 235 1.25 11.33 13.43
N THR A 236 1.98 11.92 12.50
CA THR A 236 1.42 12.71 11.38
C THR A 236 1.33 11.91 10.08
N ALA A 237 2.04 10.79 10.00
CA ALA A 237 2.05 9.85 8.87
C ALA A 237 2.56 8.48 9.32
N SER A 238 2.50 7.49 8.43
CA SER A 238 2.93 6.10 8.72
C SER A 238 4.44 5.93 8.96
N SER A 239 5.28 6.93 8.68
CA SER A 239 6.73 6.79 8.83
C SER A 239 7.15 6.77 10.31
N PRO A 240 8.16 5.98 10.70
CA PRO A 240 8.77 6.06 12.03
C PRO A 240 9.35 7.44 12.38
N LYS A 241 9.59 8.30 11.38
CA LYS A 241 10.08 9.68 11.54
C LYS A 241 8.97 10.72 11.72
N ASP A 242 7.74 10.35 11.43
CA ASP A 242 6.57 11.22 11.53
C ASP A 242 5.90 11.05 12.92
N CYS A 243 6.69 10.59 13.89
CA CYS A 243 6.25 10.23 15.22
C CYS A 243 6.27 11.45 16.14
N LEU A 244 5.10 11.82 16.67
CA LEU A 244 4.98 12.95 17.61
C LEU A 244 5.23 12.51 19.06
N ALA A 245 4.77 11.30 19.40
CA ALA A 245 4.95 10.70 20.71
C ALA A 245 5.20 9.18 20.58
N CYS A 246 6.12 8.68 21.39
CA CYS A 246 6.48 7.27 21.41
C CYS A 246 5.46 6.43 22.19
N SER A 247 5.34 5.16 21.83
CA SER A 247 4.55 4.20 22.62
C SER A 247 5.24 3.85 23.95
N PRO A 248 4.49 3.37 24.96
CA PRO A 248 5.06 3.03 26.26
C PRO A 248 6.22 2.03 26.13
N GLY A 249 7.36 2.33 26.77
CA GLY A 249 8.58 1.52 26.68
C GLY A 249 9.56 1.96 25.59
N HIS A 250 9.18 2.88 24.71
CA HIS A 250 10.07 3.53 23.75
C HIS A 250 10.54 4.90 24.24
N LEU A 251 11.72 5.31 23.76
CA LEU A 251 12.41 6.55 24.07
C LEU A 251 12.49 7.41 22.82
N ARG A 252 12.31 8.72 22.96
CA ARG A 252 12.38 9.66 21.85
C ARG A 252 13.83 10.05 21.57
N LEU A 253 14.32 9.69 20.38
CA LEU A 253 15.60 10.11 19.83
C LEU A 253 15.34 11.01 18.62
N LEU A 254 15.41 12.32 18.83
CA LEU A 254 14.96 13.32 17.86
C LEU A 254 13.50 13.06 17.43
N GLN A 255 13.29 12.56 16.21
CA GLN A 255 11.98 12.23 15.62
C GLN A 255 11.73 10.71 15.52
N LEU A 256 12.63 9.88 16.06
CA LEU A 256 12.50 8.43 16.07
C LEU A 256 12.21 7.92 17.48
N CYS A 257 11.48 6.81 17.56
CA CYS A 257 11.23 6.10 18.80
C CYS A 257 12.06 4.82 18.86
N VAL A 258 12.94 4.73 19.84
CA VAL A 258 13.89 3.62 20.01
C VAL A 258 13.67 2.92 21.35
N THR A 259 13.97 1.62 21.46
CA THR A 259 13.83 0.90 22.74
C THR A 259 14.96 1.21 23.72
N HIS A 260 16.15 1.53 23.18
CA HIS A 260 17.34 1.90 23.95
C HIS A 260 18.06 3.06 23.25
N CYS A 261 18.66 3.96 24.03
CA CYS A 261 19.47 5.03 23.46
C CYS A 261 20.75 4.45 22.82
N PRO A 262 21.09 4.85 21.59
CA PRO A 262 22.30 4.39 20.92
C PRO A 262 23.55 4.98 21.58
N THR A 263 24.72 4.47 21.20
CA THR A 263 26.02 5.00 21.63
C THR A 263 26.13 6.50 21.35
N GLY A 264 26.69 7.26 22.30
CA GLY A 264 26.71 8.73 22.25
C GLY A 264 25.44 9.42 22.75
N TYR A 265 24.43 8.66 23.23
CA TYR A 265 23.24 9.21 23.88
C TYR A 265 22.96 8.49 25.20
N TYR A 266 22.34 9.19 26.15
CA TYR A 266 21.88 8.64 27.41
C TYR A 266 20.37 8.88 27.59
N ARG A 267 19.76 8.09 28.48
CA ARG A 267 18.33 8.21 28.78
C ARG A 267 18.11 9.29 29.82
N GLU A 268 17.36 10.32 29.46
CA GLU A 268 16.81 11.31 30.37
C GLU A 268 15.28 11.24 30.33
N GLY A 269 14.68 10.64 31.36
CA GLY A 269 13.23 10.38 31.39
C GLY A 269 12.76 9.46 30.25
N SER A 270 12.05 10.03 29.28
CA SER A 270 11.54 9.38 28.06
C SER A 270 12.31 9.76 26.79
N HIS A 271 13.43 10.47 26.92
CA HIS A 271 14.19 11.03 25.81
C HIS A 271 15.62 10.49 25.80
N CYS A 272 16.20 10.44 24.61
CA CYS A 272 17.61 10.14 24.42
C CYS A 272 18.34 11.45 24.14
N GLU A 273 19.09 11.92 25.14
CA GLU A 273 19.87 13.14 25.07
C GLU A 273 21.32 12.84 24.72
N LYS A 274 21.96 13.75 23.99
CA LYS A 274 23.32 13.55 23.49
C LYS A 274 24.32 13.64 24.64
N CYS A 275 25.31 12.75 24.65
CA CYS A 275 26.44 12.82 25.57
C CYS A 275 27.26 14.09 25.37
N ASP A 276 28.01 14.50 26.41
CA ASP A 276 29.04 15.52 26.29
C ASP A 276 30.07 15.15 25.20
N GLN A 277 30.67 16.14 24.55
CA GLN A 277 31.61 15.93 23.45
C GLN A 277 32.85 15.13 23.87
N SER A 278 33.19 15.13 25.16
CA SER A 278 34.29 14.34 25.72
C SER A 278 33.98 12.83 25.85
N CYS A 279 32.73 12.42 25.63
CA CYS A 279 32.23 11.08 25.93
C CYS A 279 31.77 10.29 24.69
N GLU A 280 32.20 9.04 24.60
CA GLU A 280 31.66 8.05 23.66
C GLU A 280 30.44 7.33 24.27
N LEU A 281 30.54 6.94 25.54
CA LEU A 281 29.43 6.41 26.34
C LEU A 281 29.27 7.27 27.59
N CYS A 282 28.04 7.67 27.88
CA CYS A 282 27.70 8.42 29.08
C CYS A 282 26.47 7.82 29.77
N THR A 283 26.28 8.22 31.02
CA THR A 283 25.14 7.81 31.87
C THR A 283 24.24 8.98 32.28
N GLY A 284 24.61 10.20 31.88
CA GLY A 284 24.00 11.46 32.31
C GLY A 284 24.57 12.64 31.52
N ALA A 285 24.13 13.85 31.89
CA ALA A 285 24.65 15.09 31.34
C ALA A 285 26.09 15.37 31.79
N GLY A 286 26.84 16.10 30.97
CA GLY A 286 28.16 16.64 31.32
C GLY A 286 29.34 15.63 31.24
N PRO A 287 30.59 16.13 31.34
CA PRO A 287 31.81 15.34 31.26
C PRO A 287 32.04 14.41 32.47
N GLU A 288 31.36 14.66 33.60
CA GLU A 288 31.42 13.86 34.82
C GLU A 288 30.58 12.58 34.76
N SER A 289 29.65 12.50 33.81
CA SER A 289 28.76 11.34 33.63
C SER A 289 29.30 10.32 32.64
N CYS A 290 30.58 10.44 32.28
CA CYS A 290 31.24 9.61 31.28
C CYS A 290 31.48 8.18 31.78
N ARG A 291 31.27 7.20 30.90
CA ARG A 291 31.66 5.80 31.11
C ARG A 291 32.80 5.38 30.19
N ALA A 292 32.89 5.97 29.01
CA ALA A 292 34.02 5.79 28.10
C ALA A 292 34.34 7.12 27.41
N CYS A 293 35.61 7.48 27.43
CA CYS A 293 36.11 8.71 26.81
C CYS A 293 36.19 8.56 25.30
N ALA A 294 35.82 9.61 24.57
CA ALA A 294 35.95 9.63 23.11
C ALA A 294 37.44 9.68 22.72
N PRO A 295 37.94 8.84 21.80
CA PRO A 295 39.33 8.92 21.33
C PRO A 295 39.64 10.30 20.74
N PRO A 296 40.79 10.95 21.05
CA PRO A 296 41.98 10.44 21.75
C PRO A 296 42.04 10.76 23.26
N LEU A 297 40.91 11.07 23.91
CA LEU A 297 40.86 11.43 25.32
C LEU A 297 41.17 10.22 26.22
N LEU A 298 41.81 10.51 27.36
CA LEU A 298 42.27 9.53 28.33
C LEU A 298 41.34 9.52 29.54
N GLU A 299 41.02 8.32 30.05
CA GLU A 299 40.24 8.15 31.28
C GLU A 299 41.11 8.39 32.51
N LEU A 300 40.66 9.23 33.44
CA LEU A 300 41.35 9.42 34.72
C LEU A 300 40.94 8.32 35.70
N GLN A 301 41.86 7.41 36.02
CA GLN A 301 41.55 6.21 36.82
C GLN A 301 40.99 6.58 38.20
N GLY A 302 39.80 6.06 38.50
CA GLY A 302 39.11 6.32 39.77
C GLY A 302 38.23 7.57 39.75
N THR A 303 38.12 8.27 38.62
CA THR A 303 37.07 9.27 38.37
C THR A 303 36.31 8.91 37.09
N LYS A 304 35.29 9.70 36.75
CA LYS A 304 34.55 9.60 35.48
C LYS A 304 35.00 10.66 34.46
N LEU A 305 36.13 11.31 34.70
CA LEU A 305 36.57 12.47 33.91
C LEU A 305 37.48 12.05 32.75
N CYS A 306 37.25 12.64 31.58
CA CYS A 306 38.05 12.47 30.39
C CYS A 306 38.97 13.67 30.16
N VAL A 307 40.25 13.43 29.93
CA VAL A 307 41.28 14.48 29.79
C VAL A 307 42.14 14.26 28.54
N GLU A 308 42.57 15.33 27.87
CA GLU A 308 43.48 15.24 26.71
C GLU A 308 44.88 14.75 27.09
N HIS A 309 45.36 15.17 28.26
CA HIS A 309 46.67 14.81 28.80
C HIS A 309 46.54 14.49 30.28
N CYS A 310 47.32 13.51 30.75
CA CYS A 310 47.31 13.18 32.17
C CYS A 310 47.81 14.39 32.99
N PRO A 311 47.02 14.86 33.97
CA PRO A 311 47.44 15.97 34.82
C PRO A 311 48.66 15.57 35.66
N HIS A 312 49.31 16.56 36.28
CA HIS A 312 50.36 16.28 37.25
C HIS A 312 49.85 15.28 38.31
N ARG A 313 50.75 14.44 38.82
CA ARG A 313 50.46 13.29 39.71
C ARG A 313 49.76 12.12 39.04
N PHE A 314 49.60 12.15 37.73
CA PHE A 314 49.16 10.99 36.97
C PHE A 314 50.17 10.69 35.86
N TYR A 315 50.26 9.41 35.50
CA TYR A 315 51.05 8.95 34.37
C TYR A 315 50.15 8.18 33.41
N ARG A 316 50.45 8.29 32.11
CA ARG A 316 49.70 7.59 31.08
C ARG A 316 50.12 6.12 31.04
N LEU A 317 49.15 5.22 31.14
CA LEU A 317 49.31 3.81 30.84
C LEU A 317 48.21 3.40 29.86
N ASN A 318 48.57 3.18 28.60
CA ASN A 318 47.62 3.05 27.47
C ASN A 318 46.71 4.29 27.39
N ASP A 319 45.39 4.11 27.40
CA ASP A 319 44.42 5.22 27.33
C ASP A 319 43.84 5.62 28.70
N VAL A 320 44.57 5.26 29.77
CA VAL A 320 44.18 5.54 31.15
C VAL A 320 45.29 6.31 31.88
N CYS A 321 44.91 7.35 32.60
CA CYS A 321 45.77 8.11 33.50
C CYS A 321 45.72 7.50 34.89
N LYS A 322 46.84 6.92 35.32
CA LYS A 322 46.97 6.27 36.64
C LYS A 322 47.66 7.18 37.63
N GLN A 323 47.27 7.11 38.91
CA GLN A 323 47.89 7.91 39.96
C GLN A 323 49.36 7.53 40.18
N CYS A 324 50.20 8.55 40.32
CA CYS A 324 51.54 8.44 40.86
C CYS A 324 51.51 8.15 42.36
N HIS A 325 52.66 7.73 42.90
CA HIS A 325 52.85 7.75 44.35
C HIS A 325 52.62 9.17 44.92
N THR A 326 52.03 9.27 46.11
CA THR A 326 51.57 10.56 46.69
C THR A 326 52.69 11.58 46.90
N SER A 327 53.93 11.13 47.11
CA SER A 327 55.10 12.00 47.26
C SER A 327 55.64 12.57 45.93
N CYS A 328 55.09 12.14 44.80
CA CYS A 328 55.57 12.49 43.46
C CYS A 328 54.71 13.54 42.78
N ARG A 329 55.37 14.49 42.11
CA ARG A 329 54.72 15.44 41.21
C ARG A 329 54.57 14.87 39.80
N THR A 330 55.61 14.19 39.29
CA THR A 330 55.54 13.40 38.06
C THR A 330 56.21 12.04 38.26
N CYS A 331 55.70 11.01 37.60
CA CYS A 331 56.19 9.64 37.76
C CYS A 331 56.14 8.84 36.44
N THR A 332 56.85 7.71 36.41
CA THR A 332 56.77 6.70 35.35
C THR A 332 55.83 5.55 35.69
N ASP A 333 55.61 5.31 36.99
CA ASP A 333 54.74 4.27 37.51
C ASP A 333 54.19 4.66 38.90
N ALA A 334 53.28 3.85 39.44
CA ALA A 334 52.64 4.10 40.74
C ALA A 334 53.56 3.84 41.96
N SER A 335 54.77 3.32 41.77
CA SER A 335 55.67 3.03 42.88
C SER A 335 56.36 4.29 43.42
N PRO A 336 56.76 4.30 44.71
CA PRO A 336 57.55 5.41 45.28
C PRO A 336 58.87 5.66 44.55
N GLN A 337 59.40 4.63 43.87
CA GLN A 337 60.67 4.64 43.13
C GLN A 337 60.51 5.07 41.66
N GLY A 338 59.27 5.12 41.17
CA GLY A 338 58.93 5.60 39.84
C GLY A 338 58.91 7.13 39.74
N CYS A 339 59.39 7.84 40.75
CA CYS A 339 59.32 9.28 40.82
C CYS A 339 60.33 9.96 39.89
N VAL A 340 59.88 10.95 39.12
CA VAL A 340 60.74 11.75 38.24
C VAL A 340 60.99 13.13 38.84
N THR A 341 59.93 13.77 39.37
CA THR A 341 60.04 15.08 40.04
C THR A 341 59.26 15.10 41.35
N CYS A 342 59.78 15.85 42.32
CA CYS A 342 59.12 16.10 43.61
C CYS A 342 58.46 17.48 43.62
N ASP A 343 57.50 17.67 44.52
CA ASP A 343 56.99 18.99 44.84
C ASP A 343 58.01 19.84 45.60
N TRP A 344 57.77 21.15 45.61
CA TRP A 344 58.57 22.10 46.37
C TRP A 344 58.56 21.73 47.86
N GLY A 345 59.74 21.78 48.49
CA GLY A 345 59.91 21.36 49.89
C GLY A 345 60.21 19.88 50.10
N SER A 346 60.31 19.09 49.02
CA SER A 346 60.71 17.68 49.07
C SER A 346 62.06 17.46 48.40
N THR A 347 62.84 16.51 48.91
CA THR A 347 64.15 16.15 48.37
C THR A 347 64.06 14.80 47.65
N LEU A 348 64.44 14.75 46.38
CA LEU A 348 64.54 13.51 45.62
C LEU A 348 65.83 12.76 46.00
N LYS A 349 65.71 11.58 46.60
CA LYS A 349 66.85 10.71 46.90
C LYS A 349 66.53 9.28 46.49
N ASP A 350 67.43 8.66 45.73
CA ASP A 350 67.27 7.31 45.18
C ASP A 350 65.95 7.12 44.42
N LYS A 351 65.48 8.14 43.69
CA LYS A 351 64.17 8.19 43.00
C LYS A 351 62.92 8.18 43.90
N VAL A 352 63.09 8.39 45.21
CA VAL A 352 61.99 8.62 46.17
C VAL A 352 61.98 10.07 46.64
N CYS A 353 60.81 10.68 46.70
CA CYS A 353 60.65 12.02 47.27
C CYS A 353 60.44 11.94 48.78
N TYR A 354 61.32 12.62 49.53
CA TYR A 354 61.23 12.75 50.99
C TYR A 354 60.82 14.18 51.37
N PRO A 355 59.65 14.38 52.02
CA PRO A 355 59.21 15.70 52.47
C PRO A 355 60.08 16.20 53.62
N ARG A 356 60.37 17.51 53.66
CA ARG A 356 61.11 18.15 54.76
C ARG A 356 60.24 18.51 55.97
N CYS A 357 58.94 18.68 55.74
CA CYS A 357 57.97 19.03 56.77
C CYS A 357 57.11 17.82 57.12
N GLU A 358 56.59 17.82 58.35
CA GLU A 358 55.63 16.83 58.83
C GLU A 358 54.25 17.01 58.19
N GLU A 359 53.36 16.04 58.40
CA GLU A 359 51.98 16.04 57.91
C GLU A 359 51.22 17.32 58.34
N GLY A 360 50.38 17.86 57.45
CA GLY A 360 49.62 19.11 57.69
C GLY A 360 50.44 20.40 57.57
N ARG A 361 51.71 20.33 57.13
CA ARG A 361 52.55 21.51 56.88
C ARG A 361 53.20 21.47 55.50
N TYR A 362 53.44 22.63 54.91
CA TYR A 362 54.21 22.81 53.68
C TYR A 362 55.48 23.61 53.94
N PHE A 363 56.48 23.44 53.07
CA PHE A 363 57.72 24.19 53.13
C PHE A 363 57.55 25.52 52.38
N SER A 364 57.53 26.62 53.13
CA SER A 364 57.35 27.96 52.57
C SER A 364 58.60 28.47 51.86
N GLU A 365 58.46 29.54 51.07
CA GLU A 365 59.61 30.26 50.49
C GLU A 365 60.56 30.84 51.55
N LYS A 366 60.10 30.99 52.79
CA LYS A 366 60.91 31.44 53.94
C LYS A 366 61.71 30.31 54.59
N GLU A 367 61.74 29.13 53.95
CA GLU A 367 62.41 27.91 54.43
C GLU A 367 61.88 27.38 55.78
N THR A 368 60.63 27.71 56.12
CA THR A 368 59.95 27.27 57.35
C THR A 368 58.72 26.43 57.04
N CYS A 369 58.36 25.53 57.96
CA CYS A 369 57.18 24.67 57.82
C CYS A 369 55.90 25.37 58.33
N GLU A 370 55.06 25.82 57.41
CA GLU A 370 53.79 26.52 57.69
C GLU A 370 52.59 25.59 57.52
N PRO A 371 51.45 25.82 58.20
CA PRO A 371 50.28 24.94 58.13
C PRO A 371 49.57 24.97 56.78
N CYS A 372 49.01 23.82 56.38
CA CYS A 372 48.11 23.67 55.24
C CYS A 372 46.71 24.25 55.51
N ASP A 373 45.88 24.35 54.46
CA ASP A 373 44.43 24.48 54.62
C ASP A 373 43.87 23.30 55.45
N GLY A 374 42.87 23.57 56.28
CA GLY A 374 42.33 22.58 57.23
C GLY A 374 41.64 21.37 56.58
N SER A 375 41.32 21.43 55.29
CA SER A 375 40.78 20.29 54.54
C SER A 375 41.87 19.30 54.07
N CYS A 376 43.14 19.70 54.14
CA CYS A 376 44.24 19.05 53.44
C CYS A 376 45.23 18.38 54.39
N ARG A 377 45.46 17.09 54.17
CA ARG A 377 46.39 16.28 54.94
C ARG A 377 47.84 16.53 54.52
N HIS A 378 48.07 16.67 53.22
CA HIS A 378 49.34 17.13 52.65
C HIS A 378 49.05 18.19 51.60
N CYS A 379 49.88 19.24 51.52
CA CYS A 379 49.71 20.37 50.61
C CYS A 379 51.06 20.87 50.07
N THR A 380 51.04 21.63 48.98
CA THR A 380 52.20 22.36 48.45
C THR A 380 52.20 23.83 48.82
N GLY A 381 51.09 24.32 49.38
CA GLY A 381 50.94 25.70 49.80
C GLY A 381 49.70 25.91 50.68
N PRO A 382 49.44 27.15 51.10
CA PRO A 382 48.43 27.45 52.10
C PRO A 382 47.00 27.49 51.54
N ARG A 383 46.83 27.46 50.22
CA ARG A 383 45.51 27.62 49.59
C ARG A 383 44.74 26.29 49.50
N PRO A 384 43.40 26.33 49.50
CA PRO A 384 42.56 25.12 49.40
C PRO A 384 42.66 24.40 48.04
N ASP A 385 43.21 25.04 47.00
CA ASP A 385 43.49 24.46 45.66
C ASP A 385 44.93 23.96 45.52
N GLN A 386 45.67 23.83 46.62
CA GLN A 386 47.08 23.38 46.65
C GLN A 386 47.25 22.08 47.44
N CYS A 387 46.23 21.24 47.42
CA CYS A 387 46.16 20.05 48.24
C CYS A 387 46.58 18.79 47.48
N LEU A 388 47.34 17.94 48.17
CA LEU A 388 47.89 16.70 47.61
C LEU A 388 47.12 15.48 48.08
N THR A 389 46.71 15.48 49.34
CA THR A 389 45.85 14.45 49.94
C THR A 389 44.93 15.10 50.94
N CYS A 390 43.74 14.53 51.12
CA CYS A 390 42.71 15.09 51.98
C CYS A 390 42.60 14.32 53.31
N HIS A 391 41.99 14.95 54.31
CA HIS A 391 41.59 14.25 55.53
C HIS A 391 40.48 13.23 55.25
N ARG A 392 40.22 12.29 56.17
CA ARG A 392 39.34 11.11 55.93
C ARG A 392 37.91 11.45 55.51
N ASP A 393 37.42 12.64 55.84
CA ASP A 393 36.06 13.11 55.53
C ASP A 393 35.99 13.91 54.22
N PHE A 394 37.11 14.02 53.50
CA PHE A 394 37.26 14.79 52.27
C PHE A 394 37.88 13.93 51.17
N ALA A 395 37.53 14.20 49.92
CA ALA A 395 38.16 13.60 48.75
C ALA A 395 38.78 14.66 47.84
N LEU A 396 39.83 14.26 47.12
CA LEU A 396 40.60 15.17 46.27
C LEU A 396 39.95 15.30 44.89
N HIS A 397 39.69 16.54 44.46
CA HIS A 397 39.35 16.86 43.08
C HIS A 397 40.64 16.93 42.24
N ALA A 398 40.95 15.85 41.52
CA ALA A 398 42.26 15.64 40.90
C ALA A 398 42.72 16.75 39.93
N VAL A 399 41.80 17.40 39.22
CA VAL A 399 42.13 18.48 38.27
C VAL A 399 42.31 19.83 38.96
N GLU A 400 41.53 20.09 40.00
CA GLU A 400 41.50 21.39 40.69
C GLU A 400 42.38 21.42 41.94
N SER A 401 42.93 20.27 42.34
CA SER A 401 43.80 20.09 43.52
C SER A 401 43.18 20.62 44.82
N ARG A 402 41.85 20.52 44.94
CA ARG A 402 41.09 20.90 46.13
C ARG A 402 40.40 19.73 46.81
N CYS A 403 40.25 19.81 48.13
CA CYS A 403 39.56 18.80 48.93
C CYS A 403 38.08 19.18 49.11
N ALA A 404 37.17 18.31 48.70
CA ALA A 404 35.73 18.47 48.88
C ALA A 404 35.21 17.47 49.92
N ARG A 405 34.24 17.87 50.75
CA ARG A 405 33.66 16.96 51.76
C ARG A 405 32.92 15.81 51.10
N CYS A 406 33.01 14.62 51.68
CA CYS A 406 32.27 13.46 51.19
C CYS A 406 30.78 13.56 51.51
N CYS A 407 29.93 13.24 50.53
CA CYS A 407 28.48 13.24 50.72
C CYS A 407 28.04 12.17 51.74
N GLN A 408 27.18 12.56 52.68
CA GLN A 408 26.54 11.62 53.61
C GLN A 408 25.28 10.98 53.00
N ALA A 409 25.12 9.67 53.17
CA ALA A 409 23.94 8.94 52.71
C ALA A 409 22.68 9.45 53.44
N GLY A 410 21.89 10.28 52.74
CA GLY A 410 20.63 10.86 53.24
C GLY A 410 20.64 12.37 53.48
N GLY A 411 21.75 13.07 53.23
CA GLY A 411 21.82 14.54 53.28
C GLY A 411 21.48 15.19 51.93
N ASN A 412 20.69 16.27 51.95
CA ASN A 412 20.31 17.06 50.77
C ASN A 412 21.34 18.18 50.52
N ASP A 413 22.63 17.84 50.62
CA ASP A 413 23.74 18.80 50.57
C ASP A 413 24.26 18.91 49.13
N THR A 414 24.24 20.12 48.55
CA THR A 414 24.61 20.36 47.14
C THR A 414 26.08 20.68 46.95
N ASP A 415 26.87 20.76 48.04
CA ASP A 415 28.29 21.11 48.03
C ASP A 415 29.14 20.00 48.68
N CYS A 416 28.98 18.78 48.18
CA CYS A 416 29.74 17.60 48.62
C CYS A 416 30.18 16.77 47.41
N CYS A 417 31.13 15.86 47.60
CA CYS A 417 31.61 14.97 46.57
C CYS A 417 31.24 13.50 46.84
N VAL A 418 30.93 12.75 45.79
CA VAL A 418 30.86 11.28 45.83
C VAL A 418 32.27 10.72 45.88
N CYS A 419 32.67 10.26 47.07
CA CYS A 419 34.02 9.79 47.34
C CYS A 419 34.16 8.29 47.06
N ASP A 420 35.21 7.90 46.33
CA ASP A 420 35.63 6.49 46.28
C ASP A 420 36.59 6.19 47.44
N SER A 421 36.16 5.29 48.33
CA SER A 421 36.91 4.87 49.52
C SER A 421 38.28 4.24 49.22
N ARG A 422 38.52 3.78 47.98
CA ARG A 422 39.78 3.13 47.58
C ARG A 422 40.78 4.10 46.97
N SER A 423 40.33 4.99 46.10
CA SER A 423 41.19 5.96 45.42
C SER A 423 41.33 7.30 46.16
N ALA A 424 40.49 7.56 47.18
CA ALA A 424 40.40 8.84 47.89
C ALA A 424 40.16 10.05 46.95
N LEU A 425 39.63 9.77 45.77
CA LEU A 425 39.30 10.76 44.76
C LEU A 425 37.83 11.12 44.78
N CYS A 426 37.59 12.35 44.33
CA CYS A 426 36.27 12.83 44.03
C CYS A 426 35.82 12.28 42.66
N VAL A 427 34.78 11.46 42.66
CA VAL A 427 34.29 10.76 41.45
C VAL A 427 33.23 11.60 40.72
N GLU A 428 32.34 12.26 41.48
CA GLU A 428 31.24 13.08 40.98
C GLU A 428 30.95 14.24 41.95
N ALA A 429 30.60 15.42 41.42
CA ALA A 429 29.89 16.46 42.16
C ALA A 429 28.38 16.32 41.88
N PRO A 430 27.50 16.30 42.90
CA PRO A 430 26.06 16.38 42.68
C PRO A 430 25.72 17.65 41.90
N GLN A 431 24.98 17.52 40.80
CA GLN A 431 24.50 18.70 40.09
C GLN A 431 23.56 19.53 40.98
N PRO A 432 23.60 20.88 40.89
CA PRO A 432 22.61 21.71 41.55
C PRO A 432 21.23 21.39 40.98
N LYS A 433 20.28 21.04 41.85
CA LYS A 433 18.86 20.99 41.47
C LYS A 433 18.47 22.36 40.95
N SER A 434 18.24 22.46 39.64
CA SER A 434 17.61 23.63 39.02
C SER A 434 16.26 23.87 39.71
N GLY A 435 16.06 25.11 40.14
CA GLY A 435 15.10 25.50 41.16
C GLY A 435 13.63 25.22 40.88
N ASP A 436 12.97 24.84 41.96
CA ASP A 436 11.58 25.07 42.38
C ASP A 436 10.52 25.53 41.38
N ASN A 437 9.44 24.75 41.31
CA ASN A 437 8.11 25.28 41.57
C ASN A 437 7.38 24.40 42.60
N GLN A 438 7.20 24.99 43.78
CA GLN A 438 6.16 24.80 44.80
C GLN A 438 5.61 23.40 45.10
N ALA A 439 5.97 22.94 46.30
CA ALA A 439 5.12 22.37 47.35
C ALA A 439 3.73 21.83 46.95
N THR A 440 3.52 20.54 47.20
CA THR A 440 2.46 20.10 48.13
C THR A 440 2.84 18.75 48.73
N ASP A 441 2.90 18.71 50.06
CA ASP A 441 2.93 17.48 50.85
C ASP A 441 1.69 16.64 50.56
N LEU A 442 1.86 15.37 50.20
CA LEU A 442 0.99 14.30 50.68
C LEU A 442 1.81 13.02 50.96
N ASN A 443 1.78 12.71 52.24
CA ASN A 443 2.24 11.53 52.93
C ASN A 443 1.65 10.24 52.29
N MET A 444 2.47 9.26 51.89
CA MET A 444 2.00 7.87 51.83
C MET A 444 3.12 6.87 52.14
N THR A 445 2.82 6.08 53.16
CA THR A 445 3.63 5.06 53.81
C THR A 445 4.18 3.99 52.85
N SER A 446 5.45 3.64 53.07
CA SER A 446 6.15 2.51 52.48
C SER A 446 5.58 1.17 53.00
N ALA A 447 4.91 0.42 52.14
CA ALA A 447 4.68 -1.00 52.33
C ALA A 447 5.77 -1.78 51.59
N ALA A 448 6.71 -2.34 52.35
CA ALA A 448 7.68 -3.31 51.88
C ALA A 448 6.97 -4.60 51.43
N LEU A 449 7.20 -5.03 50.18
CA LEU A 449 6.78 -6.35 49.71
C LEU A 449 8.00 -7.16 49.26
N LYS A 450 8.22 -8.25 49.99
CA LYS A 450 9.28 -9.25 49.82
C LYS A 450 9.04 -10.05 48.55
N HIS A 451 10.12 -10.31 47.82
CA HIS A 451 10.19 -11.33 46.77
C HIS A 451 9.97 -12.73 47.36
N THR A 452 9.09 -13.52 46.74
CA THR A 452 9.17 -14.99 46.77
C THR A 452 8.85 -15.55 45.38
N SER A 453 9.88 -16.13 44.77
CA SER A 453 9.89 -16.77 43.46
C SER A 453 9.23 -18.15 43.50
N ALA A 454 8.18 -18.34 42.72
CA ALA A 454 7.63 -19.67 42.39
C ALA A 454 7.04 -19.66 40.96
N GLY A 455 7.83 -19.22 39.98
CA GLY A 455 7.39 -19.18 38.56
C GLY A 455 8.25 -20.01 37.60
N LEU A 456 9.47 -20.37 38.00
CA LEU A 456 10.44 -20.99 37.09
C LEU A 456 10.11 -22.44 36.64
N PRO A 457 9.47 -23.32 37.44
CA PRO A 457 9.24 -24.69 36.97
C PRO A 457 8.02 -24.84 36.04
N ILE A 458 7.08 -23.89 36.06
CA ILE A 458 5.84 -23.94 35.24
C ILE A 458 6.10 -23.39 33.84
N ALA A 459 6.94 -22.35 33.72
CA ALA A 459 7.31 -21.78 32.43
C ALA A 459 8.13 -22.74 31.54
N LEU A 460 9.00 -23.56 32.15
CA LEU A 460 9.80 -24.55 31.43
C LEU A 460 8.95 -25.72 30.89
N LEU A 461 7.90 -26.12 31.60
CA LEU A 461 6.98 -27.18 31.14
C LEU A 461 6.06 -26.70 30.01
N LEU A 462 5.62 -25.44 30.06
CA LEU A 462 4.84 -24.83 28.97
C LEU A 462 5.68 -24.61 27.70
N ALA A 463 6.96 -24.24 27.85
CA ALA A 463 7.88 -24.09 26.72
C ALA A 463 8.19 -25.44 26.04
N LEU A 464 8.34 -26.53 26.80
CA LEU A 464 8.53 -27.87 26.23
C LEU A 464 7.26 -28.39 25.52
N GLY A 465 6.07 -28.08 26.05
CA GLY A 465 4.80 -28.42 25.41
C GLY A 465 4.59 -27.69 24.08
N LEU A 466 4.92 -26.39 24.02
CA LEU A 466 4.84 -25.59 22.80
C LEU A 466 5.88 -26.04 21.75
N ALA A 467 7.10 -26.41 22.16
CA ALA A 467 8.12 -26.92 21.24
C ALA A 467 7.70 -28.25 20.58
N LEU A 468 7.04 -29.15 21.32
CA LEU A 468 6.53 -30.41 20.76
C LEU A 468 5.34 -30.19 19.83
N ALA A 469 4.47 -29.22 20.10
CA ALA A 469 3.37 -28.85 19.20
C ALA A 469 3.87 -28.22 17.89
N VAL A 470 4.89 -27.37 17.95
CA VAL A 470 5.54 -26.78 16.77
C VAL A 470 6.26 -27.86 15.96
N PHE A 471 6.93 -28.82 16.61
CA PHE A 471 7.57 -29.93 15.90
C PHE A 471 6.55 -30.86 15.21
N ALA A 472 5.36 -31.04 15.78
CA ALA A 472 4.27 -31.79 15.15
C ALA A 472 3.68 -31.04 13.92
N LEU A 473 3.52 -29.71 14.00
CA LEU A 473 3.04 -28.88 12.88
C LEU A 473 4.05 -28.80 11.73
N VAL A 474 5.35 -28.70 12.03
CA VAL A 474 6.42 -28.70 11.01
C VAL A 474 6.54 -30.08 10.34
N LYS A 475 6.35 -31.17 11.09
CA LYS A 475 6.36 -32.54 10.54
C LYS A 475 5.10 -32.86 9.72
N ALA A 476 3.98 -32.18 9.98
CA ALA A 476 2.77 -32.23 9.15
C ALA A 476 2.91 -31.42 7.84
N HIS A 477 3.64 -30.30 7.85
CA HIS A 477 3.95 -29.52 6.65
C HIS A 477 4.99 -30.17 5.71
N ALA A 478 5.78 -31.13 6.20
CA ALA A 478 6.86 -31.76 5.44
C ALA A 478 6.45 -32.96 4.58
N ARG A 479 5.15 -33.30 4.51
CA ARG A 479 4.65 -34.39 3.65
C ARG A 479 3.48 -33.93 2.77
N LYS A 480 3.83 -33.32 1.62
CA LYS A 480 3.04 -33.17 0.37
C LYS A 480 1.87 -32.18 0.46
N ARG A 481 1.58 -31.26 -0.46
CA ARG A 481 2.01 -30.94 -1.84
C ARG A 481 1.63 -29.47 -2.05
N LEU A 482 2.49 -28.64 -2.62
CA LEU A 482 2.09 -27.43 -3.35
C LEU A 482 3.19 -27.16 -4.38
N CYS A 483 2.98 -27.68 -5.58
CA CYS A 483 3.72 -27.28 -6.75
C CYS A 483 3.36 -25.82 -7.04
N TRP A 484 4.32 -24.90 -6.97
CA TRP A 484 4.17 -23.56 -7.52
C TRP A 484 4.63 -23.60 -8.97
N GLY A 485 3.68 -23.73 -9.89
CA GLY A 485 3.92 -23.46 -11.31
C GLY A 485 3.97 -21.95 -11.53
N GLN A 486 5.06 -21.45 -12.13
CA GLN A 486 5.17 -20.08 -12.60
C GLN A 486 4.06 -19.79 -13.62
N SER A 487 3.24 -18.77 -13.39
CA SER A 487 2.07 -18.44 -14.21
C SER A 487 2.36 -17.43 -15.33
N TYR A 488 3.62 -17.27 -15.75
CA TYR A 488 4.01 -16.40 -16.86
C TYR A 488 5.39 -16.79 -17.42
N GLU A 489 5.47 -16.87 -18.74
CA GLU A 489 6.74 -17.04 -19.48
C GLU A 489 7.04 -15.78 -20.30
N ARG A 490 8.26 -15.27 -20.20
CA ARG A 490 8.73 -14.08 -20.93
C ARG A 490 9.38 -14.53 -22.24
N LEU A 491 8.74 -14.24 -23.36
CA LEU A 491 9.27 -14.57 -24.68
C LEU A 491 10.46 -13.65 -25.03
N SER A 492 11.61 -14.24 -25.37
CA SER A 492 12.81 -13.50 -25.77
C SER A 492 12.79 -13.29 -27.29
N GLY A 493 12.24 -12.18 -27.75
CA GLY A 493 12.26 -11.81 -29.16
C GLY A 493 11.96 -10.32 -29.37
N SER A 494 12.82 -9.63 -30.11
CA SER A 494 12.63 -8.24 -30.53
C SER A 494 11.69 -8.20 -31.73
N ALA A 495 10.51 -7.57 -31.59
CA ALA A 495 9.58 -7.38 -32.70
C ALA A 495 9.44 -5.89 -33.06
N SER A 496 9.48 -5.63 -34.37
CA SER A 496 9.48 -4.33 -35.04
C SER A 496 8.14 -3.61 -34.99
N ILE A 497 8.22 -2.28 -34.99
CA ILE A 497 7.12 -1.31 -35.05
C ILE A 497 6.36 -1.48 -36.38
N ASN A 498 5.21 -2.17 -36.35
CA ASN A 498 3.99 -1.89 -37.13
C ASN A 498 3.04 -3.10 -37.10
N MET A 499 1.95 -3.02 -36.33
CA MET A 499 0.73 -3.80 -36.55
C MET A 499 -0.51 -3.00 -36.13
N PRO A 500 -1.64 -3.08 -36.86
CA PRO A 500 -2.82 -2.24 -36.64
C PRO A 500 -3.74 -2.79 -35.55
N HIS A 501 -4.47 -1.91 -34.89
CA HIS A 501 -5.59 -2.25 -34.01
C HIS A 501 -6.79 -2.76 -34.83
N GLY A 502 -7.27 -3.97 -34.52
CA GLY A 502 -8.50 -4.54 -35.04
C GLY A 502 -8.81 -5.89 -34.40
N VAL A 503 -10.03 -6.06 -33.89
CA VAL A 503 -10.56 -7.32 -33.36
C VAL A 503 -11.10 -8.14 -34.55
N PRO A 504 -10.69 -9.41 -34.76
CA PRO A 504 -11.35 -10.30 -35.69
C PRO A 504 -12.57 -10.98 -35.04
N GLU A 505 -13.65 -11.12 -35.80
CA GLU A 505 -14.81 -11.96 -35.48
C GLU A 505 -14.46 -13.47 -35.52
N PRO A 506 -15.24 -14.35 -34.85
CA PRO A 506 -14.84 -15.70 -34.53
C PRO A 506 -15.22 -16.68 -35.65
N ASP A 507 -14.23 -17.37 -36.20
CA ASP A 507 -14.47 -18.62 -36.93
C ASP A 507 -13.45 -19.66 -36.46
N SER A 508 -13.96 -20.84 -36.11
CA SER A 508 -13.26 -22.04 -35.61
C SER A 508 -12.71 -22.00 -34.17
N GLY A 509 -13.53 -22.47 -33.23
CA GLY A 509 -13.31 -23.74 -32.50
C GLY A 509 -12.08 -23.98 -31.62
N ASP A 510 -11.09 -23.09 -31.52
CA ASP A 510 -9.91 -23.27 -30.64
C ASP A 510 -9.70 -22.08 -29.70
N GLU A 511 -9.33 -22.38 -28.44
CA GLU A 511 -9.15 -21.42 -27.34
C GLU A 511 -8.13 -20.30 -27.69
N VAL A 512 -8.52 -19.05 -27.44
CA VAL A 512 -7.71 -17.86 -27.73
C VAL A 512 -6.72 -17.56 -26.59
N ASP A 513 -5.41 -17.59 -26.89
CA ASP A 513 -4.33 -17.13 -26.00
C ASP A 513 -4.38 -15.61 -25.80
N VAL A 514 -4.50 -15.13 -24.56
CA VAL A 514 -4.47 -13.68 -24.24
C VAL A 514 -3.03 -13.19 -24.09
N VAL A 515 -2.63 -12.24 -24.94
CA VAL A 515 -1.29 -11.63 -24.98
C VAL A 515 -1.36 -10.16 -24.55
N TYR A 516 -0.56 -9.76 -23.56
CA TYR A 516 -0.45 -8.37 -23.09
C TYR A 516 0.90 -7.75 -23.47
N THR A 517 0.87 -6.48 -23.89
CA THR A 517 2.06 -5.69 -24.22
C THR A 517 2.22 -4.52 -23.25
N SER A 518 3.42 -4.34 -22.70
CA SER A 518 3.73 -3.13 -21.92
C SER A 518 4.13 -1.98 -22.85
N ARG A 519 4.02 -0.73 -22.38
CA ARG A 519 4.45 0.49 -23.11
C ARG A 519 5.92 0.47 -23.54
N GLY A 520 6.71 -0.51 -23.08
CA GLY A 520 8.10 -0.77 -23.45
C GLY A 520 8.34 -2.03 -24.29
N GLY A 521 7.32 -2.61 -24.93
CA GLY A 521 7.48 -3.66 -25.95
C GLY A 521 7.78 -5.08 -25.43
N SER A 522 7.46 -5.39 -24.17
CA SER A 522 7.55 -6.75 -23.64
C SER A 522 6.23 -7.50 -23.81
N VAL A 523 6.28 -8.77 -24.22
CA VAL A 523 5.13 -9.63 -24.52
C VAL A 523 5.08 -10.81 -23.55
N TYR A 524 3.88 -11.16 -23.07
CA TYR A 524 3.66 -12.23 -22.08
C TYR A 524 2.48 -13.12 -22.48
N ARG A 525 2.52 -14.41 -22.11
CA ARG A 525 1.46 -15.42 -22.31
C ARG A 525 0.93 -15.94 -20.97
N ARG A 526 -0.39 -16.16 -20.86
CA ARG A 526 -1.06 -16.79 -19.70
C ARG A 526 -1.79 -18.07 -20.13
N TYR A 527 -1.60 -19.18 -19.42
CA TYR A 527 -2.35 -20.43 -19.64
C TYR A 527 -3.69 -20.41 -18.88
N SER A 528 -4.78 -20.84 -19.53
CA SER A 528 -6.12 -21.04 -18.94
C SER A 528 -6.22 -22.39 -18.20
N PHE A 529 -7.01 -22.44 -17.12
CA PHE A 529 -7.24 -23.61 -16.28
C PHE A 529 -8.23 -24.58 -16.93
N ILE A 530 -7.87 -25.87 -17.02
CA ILE A 530 -8.80 -26.96 -17.33
C ILE A 530 -9.53 -27.36 -16.04
N HIS A 531 -10.86 -27.44 -16.13
CA HIS A 531 -11.73 -28.02 -15.11
C HIS A 531 -11.83 -29.54 -15.37
N GLU A 532 -11.17 -30.36 -14.57
CA GLU A 532 -11.40 -31.82 -14.59
C GLU A 532 -12.43 -32.22 -13.54
N GLN A 533 -13.48 -32.90 -14.01
CA GLN A 533 -14.56 -33.49 -13.25
C GLN A 533 -14.07 -34.65 -12.36
N ASP A 534 -14.53 -34.66 -11.11
CA ASP A 534 -14.43 -35.77 -10.18
C ASP A 534 -15.01 -37.06 -10.76
N THR A 535 -14.19 -38.11 -10.86
CA THR A 535 -14.69 -39.49 -10.83
C THR A 535 -13.83 -40.36 -9.90
N HIS A 536 -14.50 -40.93 -8.90
CA HIS A 536 -13.99 -41.94 -7.98
C HIS A 536 -13.56 -43.23 -8.71
N ALA A 537 -12.36 -43.74 -8.42
CA ALA A 537 -12.08 -45.17 -8.39
C ALA A 537 -10.78 -45.45 -7.60
N ASP A 538 -10.89 -46.31 -6.59
CA ASP A 538 -9.77 -46.87 -5.83
C ASP A 538 -8.89 -47.78 -6.70
N GLN A 539 -7.56 -47.64 -6.60
CA GLN A 539 -6.65 -48.79 -6.66
C GLN A 539 -5.25 -48.46 -6.13
N GLU A 540 -4.75 -49.37 -5.30
CA GLU A 540 -3.41 -49.38 -4.70
C GLU A 540 -2.30 -49.68 -5.72
N VAL A 541 -1.08 -49.27 -5.33
CA VAL A 541 0.25 -49.87 -5.58
C VAL A 541 1.26 -49.08 -6.45
N ASP A 542 2.41 -48.89 -5.78
CA ASP A 542 3.81 -48.73 -6.17
C ASP A 542 4.49 -47.38 -6.48
N GLU A 543 5.49 -47.12 -5.63
CA GLU A 543 6.65 -46.28 -5.85
C GLU A 543 7.54 -46.86 -6.96
N SER A 544 7.74 -46.12 -8.05
CA SER A 544 9.05 -45.94 -8.68
C SER A 544 8.93 -45.10 -9.96
N THR A 545 10.04 -44.46 -10.33
CA THR A 545 10.32 -43.74 -11.59
C THR A 545 9.92 -42.26 -11.68
N CYS A 546 10.82 -41.40 -11.18
CA CYS A 546 11.19 -40.17 -11.88
C CYS A 546 12.72 -40.12 -12.00
N LEU A 547 13.23 -40.69 -13.09
CA LEU A 547 14.54 -40.38 -13.67
C LEU A 547 14.30 -40.20 -15.17
N ASN A 548 14.99 -39.21 -15.74
CA ASN A 548 15.00 -38.76 -17.13
C ASN A 548 13.86 -37.77 -17.46
N GLN A 549 14.12 -36.60 -18.05
CA GLN A 549 15.20 -36.21 -18.95
C GLN A 549 15.46 -34.70 -18.86
N SER A 550 16.73 -34.40 -19.11
CA SER A 550 17.40 -33.14 -19.50
C SER A 550 16.57 -32.06 -20.19
#